data_AF-A0A951NJ51-F1
#
_entry.id   AF-A0A951NJ51-F1
#
_cell.length_a   1.000
_cell.length_b   1.000
_cell.length_c   1.000
_cell.angle_alpha   90.00
_cell.angle_beta   90.00
_cell.angle_gamma   90.00
#
_symmetry.space_group_name_H-M   'P 1'
#
loop_
_entity.id
_entity.type
_entity.pdbx_description
1 polymer ?
#
loop_
_entity_poly.entity_id
_entity_poly.type
_entity_poly.pdbx_seq_one_letter_code
_entity_poly.pdbx_strand_id
1 'polypeptide(L)'
;MLKAEQRAPSRTTLRWRLTLVYGAVAVTVGLLLLVLSLVLVDRALSASFLDIRGIGVRLPSGEMLTFGAFQDSLRQEALGRVLRQGLLALAVLGALGVGLSYFLAGRVLRPLQDITAAAQRLSAERLDARIALPGPQDELKQLADTFDAMLARLQAAFEAQRRFVADASHELRTPLAVMRTEIDVALADPDAGVEELRAAGEVVRDASIRADRLVDSLLLLARSDRLQVDG
;
A
#
# COMPACT_ATOMS: atom_id res chain seq x y z
N MET A 1 24.42 24.19 -3.43
CA MET A 1 24.89 22.78 -3.33
C MET A 1 24.37 22.20 -2.02
N LEU A 2 23.39 21.30 -2.07
CA LEU A 2 23.07 20.30 -1.04
C LEU A 2 22.00 19.38 -1.67
N LYS A 3 22.46 18.33 -2.35
CA LYS A 3 21.61 17.33 -2.99
C LYS A 3 21.29 16.31 -1.91
N ALA A 4 20.12 16.45 -1.28
CA ALA A 4 19.62 15.45 -0.34
C ALA A 4 19.32 14.17 -1.13
N GLU A 5 20.21 13.18 -1.03
CA GLU A 5 19.93 11.82 -1.48
C GLU A 5 18.84 11.21 -0.58
N GLN A 6 17.58 11.43 -0.96
CA GLN A 6 16.49 10.60 -0.48
C GLN A 6 16.64 9.20 -1.09
N ARG A 7 17.42 8.33 -0.43
CA ARG A 7 17.44 6.90 -0.70
C ARG A 7 16.04 6.35 -0.44
N ALA A 8 15.28 6.10 -1.50
CA ALA A 8 14.04 5.33 -1.41
C ALA A 8 14.35 3.97 -0.73
N PRO A 9 13.56 3.54 0.26
CA PRO A 9 13.78 2.26 0.93
C PRO A 9 13.77 1.15 -0.14
N SER A 10 14.82 0.33 -0.13
CA SER A 10 15.05 -0.67 -1.17
C SER A 10 13.89 -1.68 -1.20
N ARG A 11 13.22 -1.74 -2.36
CA ARG A 11 12.03 -2.56 -2.68
C ARG A 11 12.22 -4.07 -2.47
N THR A 12 13.47 -4.50 -2.37
CA THR A 12 13.89 -5.87 -2.05
C THR A 12 13.58 -6.25 -0.60
N THR A 13 13.52 -5.28 0.31
CA THR A 13 13.36 -5.55 1.75
C THR A 13 12.07 -6.28 2.08
N LEU A 14 10.91 -5.90 1.54
CA LEU A 14 9.65 -6.54 1.91
C LEU A 14 9.53 -7.98 1.38
N ARG A 15 9.95 -8.22 0.13
CA ARG A 15 9.96 -9.58 -0.46
C ARG A 15 10.92 -10.49 0.31
N TRP A 16 12.12 -10.01 0.64
CA TRP A 16 13.07 -10.78 1.46
C TRP A 16 12.57 -10.98 2.88
N ARG A 17 11.94 -9.99 3.52
CA ARG A 17 11.37 -10.14 4.86
C ARG A 17 10.27 -11.20 4.89
N LEU A 18 9.33 -11.18 3.95
CA LEU A 18 8.28 -12.20 3.86
C LEU A 18 8.88 -13.59 3.58
N THR A 19 9.81 -13.68 2.62
CA THR A 19 10.48 -14.95 2.29
C THR A 19 11.26 -15.50 3.49
N LEU A 20 11.93 -14.65 4.26
CA LEU A 20 12.64 -15.05 5.48
C LEU A 20 11.68 -15.53 6.56
N VAL A 21 10.56 -14.84 6.78
CA VAL A 21 9.56 -15.25 7.77
C VAL A 21 8.92 -16.58 7.39
N TYR A 22 8.39 -16.72 6.17
CA TYR A 22 7.77 -17.96 5.71
C TYR A 22 8.80 -19.11 5.60
N GLY A 23 10.01 -18.81 5.15
CA GLY A 23 11.12 -19.77 5.11
C GLY A 23 11.52 -20.26 6.49
N ALA A 24 11.66 -19.36 7.47
CA ALA A 24 11.95 -19.72 8.86
C ALA A 24 10.84 -20.60 9.45
N VAL A 25 9.58 -20.23 9.27
CA VAL A 25 8.43 -21.02 9.73
C VAL A 25 8.45 -22.42 9.11
N ALA A 26 8.65 -22.53 7.79
CA ALA A 26 8.72 -23.82 7.11
C ALA A 26 9.86 -24.70 7.63
N VAL A 27 11.05 -24.14 7.86
CA VAL A 27 12.19 -24.87 8.43
C VAL A 27 11.91 -25.30 9.87
N THR A 28 11.32 -24.43 10.70
CA THR A 28 10.96 -24.77 12.09
C THR A 28 9.93 -25.90 12.13
N VAL A 29 8.87 -25.82 11.33
CA VAL A 29 7.86 -26.89 11.24
C VAL A 29 8.49 -28.19 10.75
N GLY A 30 9.35 -28.13 9.73
CA GLY A 30 10.07 -29.30 9.22
C GLY A 30 11.00 -29.93 10.27
N LEU A 31 11.71 -29.13 11.05
CA LEU A 31 12.56 -29.59 12.15
C LEU A 31 11.72 -30.27 13.24
N LEU A 32 10.59 -29.68 13.64
CA LEU A 32 9.68 -30.25 14.63
C LEU A 32 9.12 -31.60 14.19
N LEU A 33 8.70 -31.70 12.92
CA LEU A 33 8.23 -32.97 12.34
C LEU A 33 9.35 -34.02 12.30
N LEU A 34 10.58 -33.62 11.98
CA LEU A 34 11.73 -34.52 12.00
C LEU A 34 12.02 -35.04 13.42
N VAL A 35 12.04 -34.15 14.42
CA VAL A 35 12.22 -34.52 15.83
C VAL A 35 11.10 -35.44 16.30
N LEU A 36 9.85 -35.12 15.95
CA LEU A 36 8.69 -35.96 16.26
C LEU A 36 8.84 -37.36 15.63
N SER A 37 9.27 -37.43 14.37
CA SER A 37 9.51 -38.71 13.69
C SER A 37 10.59 -39.53 14.38
N LEU A 38 11.67 -38.91 14.84
CA LEU A 38 12.73 -39.62 15.57
C LEU A 38 12.22 -40.16 16.90
N VAL A 39 11.47 -39.34 17.65
CA VAL A 39 10.86 -39.75 18.92
C VAL A 39 9.88 -40.90 18.70
N LEU A 40 9.04 -40.85 17.66
CA LEU A 40 8.08 -41.92 17.36
C LEU A 40 8.78 -43.22 16.96
N VAL A 41 9.80 -43.15 16.10
CA VAL A 41 10.58 -44.34 15.71
C VAL A 41 11.28 -44.93 16.92
N ASP A 42 11.88 -44.10 17.76
CA ASP A 42 12.54 -44.51 19.00
C ASP A 42 11.59 -45.22 19.98
N ARG A 43 10.40 -44.64 20.18
CA ARG A 43 9.34 -45.20 21.02
C ARG A 43 8.78 -46.50 20.43
N ALA A 44 8.54 -46.55 19.12
CA ALA A 44 8.02 -47.73 18.44
C ALA A 44 9.01 -48.90 18.52
N LEU A 45 10.29 -48.65 18.27
CA LEU A 45 11.34 -49.65 18.44
C LEU A 45 11.44 -50.08 19.90
N SER A 46 11.38 -49.16 20.87
CA SER A 46 11.43 -49.52 22.29
C SER A 46 10.22 -50.35 22.76
N ALA A 47 9.04 -50.15 22.17
CA ALA A 47 7.81 -50.86 22.55
C ALA A 47 7.59 -52.19 21.82
N SER A 48 8.13 -52.36 20.61
CA SER A 48 7.90 -53.54 19.77
C SER A 48 8.72 -54.76 20.16
N PHE A 49 9.76 -54.59 20.98
CA PHE A 49 10.60 -55.68 21.44
C PHE A 49 10.28 -55.99 22.91
N LEU A 50 9.90 -57.24 23.18
CA LEU A 50 9.87 -57.76 24.56
C LEU A 50 11.25 -57.52 25.18
N ASP A 51 11.31 -57.13 26.45
CA ASP A 51 12.57 -56.83 27.16
C ASP A 51 13.36 -58.12 27.47
N ILE A 52 13.82 -58.81 26.42
CA ILE A 52 14.55 -60.08 26.49
C ILE A 52 16.05 -59.87 26.66
N ARG A 53 16.45 -58.77 27.35
CA ARG A 53 17.85 -58.38 27.63
C ARG A 53 18.68 -59.47 28.30
N GLY A 54 18.05 -60.50 28.86
CA GLY A 54 18.72 -61.66 29.46
C GLY A 54 19.05 -62.81 28.50
N ILE A 55 18.59 -62.77 27.24
CA ILE A 55 18.89 -63.82 26.25
C ILE A 55 20.12 -63.41 25.44
N GLY A 56 21.16 -64.24 25.48
CA GLY A 56 22.37 -64.06 24.70
C GLY A 56 23.02 -65.39 24.35
N VAL A 57 23.75 -65.42 23.23
CA VAL A 57 24.53 -66.58 22.80
C VAL A 57 25.98 -66.34 23.22
N ARG A 58 26.54 -67.28 23.98
CA ARG A 58 27.98 -67.27 24.29
C ARG A 58 28.74 -67.82 23.08
N LEU A 59 29.57 -67.00 22.48
CA LEU A 59 30.43 -67.41 21.37
C LEU A 59 31.57 -68.30 21.89
N PRO A 60 32.14 -69.17 21.04
CA PRO A 60 33.34 -69.94 21.36
C PRO A 60 34.54 -69.09 21.77
N SER A 61 34.54 -67.79 21.43
CA SER A 61 35.50 -66.77 21.85
C SER A 61 35.35 -66.34 23.32
N GLY A 62 34.32 -66.81 24.03
CA GLY A 62 34.00 -66.39 25.40
C GLY A 62 33.15 -65.12 25.48
N GLU A 63 32.91 -64.43 24.36
CA GLU A 63 32.11 -63.21 24.28
C GLU A 63 30.62 -63.55 24.29
N MET A 64 29.80 -62.75 24.99
CA MET A 64 28.36 -62.94 25.08
C MET A 64 27.66 -61.94 24.15
N LEU A 65 27.15 -62.41 23.01
CA LEU A 65 26.29 -61.60 22.16
C LEU A 65 24.87 -61.62 22.74
N THR A 66 24.47 -60.51 23.35
CA THR A 66 23.12 -60.34 23.88
C THR A 66 22.17 -59.83 22.81
N PHE A 67 20.90 -60.21 22.92
CA PHE A 67 19.85 -59.68 22.05
C PHE A 67 19.73 -58.14 22.17
N GLY A 68 20.10 -57.58 23.33
CA GLY A 68 20.17 -56.13 23.56
C GLY A 68 21.24 -55.43 22.71
N ALA A 69 22.45 -55.99 22.58
CA ALA A 69 23.51 -55.40 21.75
C ALA A 69 23.13 -55.38 20.26
N PHE A 70 22.44 -56.44 19.80
CA PHE A 70 21.88 -56.49 18.45
C PHE A 70 20.74 -55.47 18.26
N GLN A 71 19.84 -55.33 19.24
CA GLN A 71 18.76 -54.35 19.25
C GLN A 71 19.27 -52.90 19.20
N ASP A 72 20.31 -52.58 19.97
CA ASP A 72 20.92 -51.24 19.97
C ASP A 72 21.53 -50.90 18.60
N SER A 73 22.14 -51.89 17.94
CA SER A 73 22.70 -51.73 16.59
C SER A 73 21.59 -51.46 15.56
N LEU A 74 20.48 -52.21 15.60
CA LEU A 74 19.32 -51.97 14.73
C LEU A 74 18.67 -50.60 14.97
N ARG A 75 18.56 -50.19 16.23
CA ARG A 75 18.02 -48.87 16.61
C ARG A 75 18.91 -47.74 16.09
N GLN A 76 20.22 -47.83 16.30
CA GLN A 76 21.17 -46.83 15.80
C GLN A 76 21.14 -46.73 14.27
N GLU A 77 21.08 -47.86 13.57
CA GLU A 77 20.94 -47.86 12.11
C GLU A 77 19.62 -47.24 11.65
N ALA A 78 18.50 -47.61 12.27
CA ALA A 78 17.18 -47.09 11.93
C ALA A 78 17.11 -45.56 12.15
N LEU A 79 17.52 -45.08 13.33
CA LEU A 79 17.57 -43.65 13.64
C LEU A 79 18.53 -42.90 12.71
N GLY A 80 19.69 -43.47 12.40
CA GLY A 80 20.66 -42.87 11.47
C GLY A 80 20.15 -42.80 10.02
N ARG A 81 19.33 -43.76 9.58
CA ARG A 81 18.65 -43.69 8.26
C ARG A 81 17.56 -42.61 8.26
N VAL A 82 16.71 -42.59 9.29
CA VAL A 82 15.65 -41.57 9.44
C VAL A 82 16.24 -40.16 9.53
N LEU A 83 17.33 -39.98 10.27
CA LEU A 83 18.06 -38.71 10.34
C LEU A 83 18.57 -38.26 8.96
N ARG A 84 19.30 -39.12 8.24
CA ARG A 84 19.86 -38.76 6.93
C ARG A 84 18.78 -38.47 5.89
N GLN A 85 17.77 -39.33 5.79
CA GLN A 85 16.65 -39.14 4.86
C GLN A 85 15.81 -37.92 5.24
N GLY A 86 15.59 -37.72 6.54
CA GLY A 86 14.85 -36.58 7.07
C GLY A 86 15.57 -35.25 6.86
N LEU A 87 16.89 -35.18 7.05
CA LEU A 87 17.69 -34.00 6.75
C LEU A 87 17.69 -33.68 5.25
N LEU A 88 17.80 -34.71 4.39
CA LEU A 88 17.70 -34.53 2.94
C LEU A 88 16.32 -34.01 2.53
N ALA A 89 15.25 -34.61 3.07
CA ALA A 89 13.88 -34.17 2.84
C ALA A 89 13.68 -32.72 3.33
N LEU A 90 14.18 -32.38 4.51
CA LEU A 90 14.11 -31.02 5.06
C LEU A 90 14.84 -30.01 4.18
N ALA A 91 16.02 -30.35 3.68
CA ALA A 91 16.78 -29.47 2.79
C ALA A 91 16.04 -29.24 1.46
N VAL A 92 15.51 -30.29 0.84
CA VAL A 92 14.78 -30.20 -0.43
C VAL A 92 13.47 -29.42 -0.25
N LEU A 93 12.65 -29.79 0.72
CA LEU A 93 11.37 -29.13 0.97
C LEU A 93 11.56 -27.70 1.47
N GLY A 94 12.59 -27.42 2.27
CA GLY A 94 12.94 -26.09 2.72
C GLY A 94 13.34 -25.19 1.54
N ALA A 95 14.19 -25.67 0.65
CA ALA A 95 14.57 -24.93 -0.56
C ALA A 95 13.36 -24.64 -1.46
N LEU A 96 12.50 -25.63 -1.67
CA LEU A 96 11.25 -25.46 -2.44
C LEU A 96 10.31 -24.46 -1.76
N GLY A 97 10.14 -24.52 -0.43
CA GLY A 97 9.31 -23.61 0.33
C GLY A 97 9.80 -22.16 0.25
N VAL A 98 11.11 -21.94 0.35
CA VAL A 98 11.74 -20.62 0.16
C VAL A 98 11.51 -20.09 -1.26
N GLY A 99 11.75 -20.92 -2.27
CA GLY A 99 11.54 -20.55 -3.68
C GLY A 99 10.09 -20.19 -3.97
N LEU A 100 9.15 -21.01 -3.49
CA LEU A 100 7.71 -20.79 -3.66
C LEU A 100 7.25 -19.51 -2.93
N SER A 101 7.71 -19.30 -1.70
CA SER A 101 7.41 -18.10 -0.91
C SER A 101 7.90 -16.83 -1.60
N TYR A 102 9.12 -16.87 -2.16
CA TYR A 102 9.69 -15.74 -2.89
C TYR A 102 8.89 -15.41 -4.16
N PHE A 103 8.45 -16.45 -4.89
CA PHE A 103 7.64 -16.32 -6.09
C PHE A 103 6.25 -15.73 -5.77
N LEU A 104 5.54 -16.30 -4.78
CA LEU A 104 4.23 -15.82 -4.33
C LEU A 104 4.29 -14.38 -3.81
N ALA A 105 5.27 -14.06 -2.96
CA ALA A 105 5.47 -12.70 -2.47
C ALA A 105 5.68 -11.71 -3.64
N GLY A 106 6.37 -12.13 -4.70
CA GLY A 106 6.47 -11.35 -5.93
C GLY A 106 5.16 -11.09 -6.63
N ARG A 107 4.34 -12.13 -6.78
CA ARG A 107 3.04 -12.07 -7.45
C ARG A 107 2.07 -11.15 -6.69
N VAL A 108 2.01 -11.28 -5.37
CA VAL A 108 1.09 -10.53 -4.49
C VAL A 108 1.50 -9.06 -4.33
N LEU A 109 2.79 -8.75 -4.33
CA LEU A 109 3.26 -7.37 -4.16
C LEU A 109 3.26 -6.56 -5.47
N ARG A 110 3.12 -7.21 -6.64
CA ARG A 110 3.16 -6.52 -7.94
C ARG A 110 2.02 -5.49 -8.11
N PRO A 111 0.75 -5.81 -7.83
CA PRO A 111 -0.35 -4.83 -7.93
C PRO A 111 -0.16 -3.62 -7.00
N LEU A 112 0.41 -3.81 -5.80
CA LEU A 112 0.74 -2.70 -4.89
C LEU A 112 1.74 -1.72 -5.49
N GLN A 113 2.66 -2.20 -6.32
CA GLN A 113 3.60 -1.33 -7.04
C GLN A 113 2.90 -0.53 -8.12
N ASP A 114 1.94 -1.15 -8.83
CA ASP A 114 1.16 -0.46 -9.86
C ASP A 114 0.30 0.65 -9.24
N ILE A 115 -0.36 0.37 -8.11
CA ILE A 115 -1.10 1.37 -7.30
C ILE A 115 -0.16 2.50 -6.85
N THR A 116 0.99 2.17 -6.28
CA THR A 116 1.94 3.18 -5.78
C THR A 116 2.51 4.03 -6.93
N ALA A 117 2.83 3.42 -8.07
CA ALA A 117 3.35 4.11 -9.23
C ALA A 117 2.28 5.03 -9.86
N ALA A 118 1.02 4.58 -9.91
CA ALA A 118 -0.10 5.39 -10.35
C ALA A 118 -0.29 6.59 -9.42
N ALA A 119 -0.27 6.38 -8.10
CA ALA A 119 -0.36 7.45 -7.10
C ALA A 119 0.82 8.44 -7.18
N GLN A 120 2.05 7.98 -7.42
CA GLN A 120 3.23 8.86 -7.58
C GLN A 120 3.21 9.70 -8.87
N ARG A 121 2.49 9.23 -9.90
CA ARG A 121 2.31 9.98 -11.15
C ARG A 121 1.20 11.02 -11.04
N LEU A 122 0.41 10.97 -9.97
CA LEU A 122 -0.65 11.92 -9.72
C LEU A 122 -0.03 13.26 -9.30
N SER A 123 -0.34 14.32 -10.04
CA SER A 123 0.04 15.69 -9.72
C SER A 123 -1.21 16.57 -9.71
N ALA A 124 -1.13 17.75 -9.11
CA ALA A 124 -2.22 18.74 -9.12
C ALA A 124 -2.70 19.12 -10.53
N GLU A 125 -1.87 18.89 -11.55
CA GLU A 125 -2.17 19.17 -12.96
C GLU A 125 -2.76 17.96 -13.71
N ARG A 126 -2.70 16.75 -13.13
CA ARG A 126 -3.11 15.48 -13.77
C ARG A 126 -3.89 14.59 -12.80
N LEU A 127 -5.05 15.09 -12.35
CA LEU A 127 -6.02 14.31 -11.56
C LEU A 127 -6.92 13.41 -12.41
N ASP A 128 -6.79 13.46 -13.74
CA ASP A 128 -7.50 12.60 -14.70
C ASP A 128 -6.98 11.15 -14.68
N ALA A 129 -5.77 10.93 -14.18
CA ALA A 129 -5.22 9.60 -14.03
C ALA A 129 -6.01 8.76 -13.02
N ARG A 130 -6.26 7.50 -13.39
CA ARG A 130 -6.89 6.48 -12.55
C ARG A 130 -5.94 5.30 -12.39
N ILE A 131 -6.05 4.62 -11.26
CA ILE A 131 -5.31 3.40 -10.99
C ILE A 131 -5.84 2.28 -11.87
N ALA A 132 -7.18 2.15 -11.97
CA ALA A 132 -7.86 1.21 -12.87
C ALA A 132 -7.28 -0.21 -12.82
N LEU A 133 -7.08 -0.73 -11.60
CA LEU A 133 -6.38 -2.00 -11.39
C LEU A 133 -7.18 -3.16 -12.01
N PRO A 134 -6.57 -3.91 -12.98
CA PRO A 134 -7.21 -5.07 -13.59
C PRO A 134 -7.07 -6.29 -12.68
N GLY A 135 -8.08 -7.16 -12.67
CA GLY A 135 -8.03 -8.41 -11.92
C GLY A 135 -9.35 -8.77 -11.23
N PRO A 136 -9.34 -9.85 -10.42
CA PRO A 136 -10.49 -10.28 -9.63
C PRO A 136 -10.84 -9.24 -8.55
N GLN A 137 -12.07 -9.32 -8.02
CA GLN A 137 -12.51 -8.48 -6.90
C GLN A 137 -11.92 -8.98 -5.58
N ASP A 138 -10.63 -8.70 -5.39
CA ASP A 138 -9.90 -8.93 -4.14
C ASP A 138 -9.70 -7.64 -3.35
N GLU A 139 -9.07 -7.74 -2.18
CA GLU A 139 -8.82 -6.61 -1.28
C GLU A 139 -7.94 -5.53 -1.93
N LEU A 140 -7.05 -5.92 -2.84
CA LEU A 140 -6.19 -4.98 -3.56
C LEU A 140 -6.98 -4.20 -4.61
N LYS A 141 -7.89 -4.87 -5.33
CA LYS A 141 -8.81 -4.20 -6.25
C LYS A 141 -9.76 -3.26 -5.51
N GLN A 142 -10.32 -3.69 -4.38
CA GLN A 142 -11.18 -2.83 -3.56
C GLN A 142 -10.44 -1.58 -3.06
N LEU A 143 -9.17 -1.72 -2.67
CA LEU A 143 -8.32 -0.59 -2.30
C LEU A 143 -8.11 0.36 -3.49
N ALA A 144 -7.77 -0.17 -4.67
CA ALA A 144 -7.58 0.64 -5.87
C ALA A 144 -8.86 1.41 -6.26
N ASP A 145 -10.01 0.75 -6.22
CA ASP A 145 -11.31 1.35 -6.55
C ASP A 145 -11.68 2.46 -5.53
N THR A 146 -11.34 2.26 -4.25
CA THR A 146 -11.53 3.30 -3.20
C THR A 146 -10.65 4.52 -3.45
N PHE A 147 -9.39 4.31 -3.84
CA PHE A 147 -8.49 5.39 -4.24
C PHE A 147 -9.03 6.15 -5.45
N ASP A 148 -9.48 5.44 -6.49
CA ASP A 148 -10.06 6.06 -7.68
C ASP A 148 -11.32 6.90 -7.37
N ALA A 149 -12.17 6.44 -6.44
CA ALA A 149 -13.32 7.21 -5.97
C ALA A 149 -12.91 8.50 -5.23
N MET A 150 -11.89 8.43 -4.38
CA MET A 150 -11.32 9.62 -3.72
C MET A 150 -10.75 10.61 -4.75
N LEU A 151 -10.03 10.12 -5.77
CA LEU A 151 -9.50 10.94 -6.86
C LEU A 151 -10.61 11.62 -7.65
N ALA A 152 -11.70 10.92 -7.94
CA ALA A 152 -12.86 11.48 -8.63
C ALA A 152 -13.50 12.64 -7.83
N ARG A 153 -13.65 12.46 -6.52
CA ARG A 153 -14.17 13.52 -5.62
C ARG A 153 -13.26 14.74 -5.60
N LEU A 154 -11.94 14.52 -5.54
CA LEU A 154 -10.96 15.60 -5.55
C LEU A 154 -10.97 16.36 -6.89
N GLN A 155 -11.03 15.64 -8.01
CA GLN A 155 -11.14 16.24 -9.34
C GLN A 155 -12.41 17.10 -9.46
N ALA A 156 -13.57 16.58 -9.03
CA ALA A 156 -14.82 17.33 -9.05
C ALA A 156 -14.74 18.63 -8.23
N ALA A 157 -14.10 18.59 -7.06
CA ALA A 157 -13.89 19.77 -6.22
C ALA A 157 -12.99 20.82 -6.89
N PHE A 158 -11.87 20.40 -7.49
CA PHE A 158 -10.98 21.32 -8.23
C PHE A 158 -11.64 21.93 -9.47
N GLU A 159 -12.43 21.15 -10.21
CA GLU A 159 -13.18 21.66 -11.37
C GLU A 159 -14.26 22.65 -10.95
N ALA A 160 -14.95 22.40 -9.83
CA ALA A 160 -15.92 23.34 -9.27
C ALA A 160 -15.24 24.64 -8.83
N GLN A 161 -14.11 24.55 -8.13
CA GLN A 161 -13.33 25.72 -7.71
C GLN A 161 -12.83 26.53 -8.92
N ARG A 162 -12.33 25.88 -9.97
CA ARG A 162 -11.87 26.56 -11.20
C ARG A 162 -12.99 27.32 -11.88
N ARG A 163 -14.16 26.68 -12.03
CA ARG A 163 -15.35 27.33 -12.61
C ARG A 163 -15.80 28.52 -11.74
N PHE A 164 -15.87 28.34 -10.43
CA PHE A 164 -16.23 29.42 -9.51
C PHE A 164 -15.30 30.64 -9.63
N VAL A 165 -13.97 30.43 -9.66
CA VAL A 165 -13.00 31.51 -9.83
C VAL A 165 -13.15 32.20 -11.19
N ALA A 166 -13.38 31.43 -12.25
CA ALA A 166 -13.58 31.98 -13.59
C ALA A 166 -14.86 32.84 -13.65
N ASP A 167 -15.98 32.31 -13.17
CA ASP A 167 -17.27 33.00 -13.16
C ASP A 167 -17.21 34.27 -12.29
N ALA A 168 -16.64 34.18 -11.09
CA ALA A 168 -16.42 35.33 -10.22
C ALA A 168 -15.56 36.42 -10.90
N SER A 169 -14.50 36.01 -11.61
CA SER A 169 -13.63 36.94 -12.33
C SER A 169 -14.37 37.63 -13.48
N HIS A 170 -15.27 36.93 -14.16
CA HIS A 170 -16.10 37.48 -15.24
C HIS A 170 -17.14 38.46 -14.69
N GLU A 171 -17.89 38.07 -13.66
CA GLU A 171 -18.92 38.90 -13.04
C GLU A 171 -18.34 40.18 -12.41
N LEU A 172 -17.13 40.13 -11.86
CA LEU A 172 -16.43 41.32 -11.34
C LEU A 172 -15.85 42.22 -12.44
N ARG A 173 -15.47 41.66 -13.60
CA ARG A 173 -14.90 42.45 -14.70
C ARG A 173 -15.93 43.42 -15.30
N THR A 174 -17.20 43.02 -15.34
CA THR A 174 -18.30 43.83 -15.89
C THR A 174 -18.48 45.17 -15.15
N PRO A 175 -18.72 45.23 -13.82
CA PRO A 175 -18.85 46.49 -13.09
C PRO A 175 -17.54 47.30 -13.11
N LEU A 176 -16.37 46.65 -13.10
CA LEU A 176 -15.08 47.34 -13.25
C LEU A 176 -14.94 48.01 -14.62
N ALA A 177 -15.39 47.37 -15.70
CA ALA A 177 -15.40 47.95 -17.04
C ALA A 177 -16.34 49.15 -17.11
N VAL A 178 -17.56 49.05 -16.55
CA VAL A 178 -18.52 50.17 -16.48
C VAL A 178 -17.93 51.36 -15.74
N MET A 179 -17.36 51.15 -14.54
CA MET A 179 -16.74 52.24 -13.79
C MET A 179 -15.62 52.91 -14.57
N ARG A 180 -14.78 52.11 -15.24
CA ARG A 180 -13.67 52.64 -16.04
C ARG A 180 -14.16 53.41 -17.26
N THR A 181 -15.15 52.90 -18.00
CA THR A 181 -15.71 53.59 -19.16
C THR A 181 -16.34 54.93 -18.78
N GLU A 182 -17.12 54.99 -17.70
CA GLU A 182 -17.72 56.25 -17.23
C GLU A 182 -16.66 57.27 -16.79
N ILE A 183 -15.62 56.82 -16.09
CA ILE A 183 -14.48 57.68 -15.72
C ILE A 183 -13.74 58.17 -16.96
N ASP A 184 -13.45 57.29 -17.92
CA ASP A 184 -12.74 57.64 -19.15
C ASP A 184 -13.54 58.64 -20.00
N VAL A 185 -14.88 58.48 -20.09
CA VAL A 185 -15.77 59.42 -20.78
C VAL A 185 -15.81 60.78 -20.09
N ALA A 186 -15.97 60.81 -18.76
CA ALA A 186 -15.99 62.05 -17.97
C ALA A 186 -14.65 62.81 -18.04
N LEU A 187 -13.52 62.10 -18.16
CA LEU A 187 -12.20 62.73 -18.29
C LEU A 187 -11.88 63.16 -19.73
N ALA A 188 -12.54 62.60 -20.74
CA ALA A 188 -12.31 62.93 -22.14
C ALA A 188 -12.95 64.27 -22.57
N ASP A 189 -13.97 64.75 -21.83
CA ASP A 189 -14.62 66.03 -22.05
C ASP A 189 -14.25 67.06 -20.96
N PRO A 190 -13.29 67.97 -21.22
CA PRO A 190 -12.86 68.97 -20.24
C PRO A 190 -13.90 70.08 -19.98
N ASP A 191 -14.93 70.21 -20.83
CA ASP A 191 -16.00 71.20 -20.69
C ASP A 191 -17.29 70.59 -20.10
N ALA A 192 -17.24 69.33 -19.66
CA ALA A 192 -18.38 68.60 -19.10
C ALA A 192 -19.06 69.37 -17.96
N GLY A 193 -20.39 69.47 -18.03
CA GLY A 193 -21.19 70.20 -17.05
C GLY A 193 -21.29 69.48 -15.70
N VAL A 194 -21.61 70.21 -14.64
CA VAL A 194 -21.81 69.66 -13.29
C VAL A 194 -22.86 68.53 -13.27
N GLU A 195 -23.91 68.63 -14.08
CA GLU A 195 -24.95 67.59 -14.17
C GLU A 195 -24.46 66.31 -14.86
N GLU A 196 -23.64 66.39 -15.91
CA GLU A 196 -23.04 65.22 -16.58
C GLU A 196 -22.05 64.50 -15.67
N LEU A 197 -21.18 65.26 -14.98
CA LEU A 197 -20.25 64.70 -14.00
C LEU A 197 -20.99 64.02 -12.83
N ARG A 198 -22.13 64.58 -12.39
CA ARG A 198 -22.98 63.95 -11.37
C ARG A 198 -23.59 62.65 -11.88
N ALA A 199 -24.12 62.63 -13.10
CA ALA A 199 -24.69 61.42 -13.70
C ALA A 199 -23.64 60.31 -13.86
N ALA A 200 -22.44 60.62 -14.35
CA ALA A 200 -21.33 59.67 -14.44
C ALA A 200 -20.95 59.13 -13.05
N GLY A 201 -20.89 60.01 -12.04
CA GLY A 201 -20.65 59.63 -10.64
C GLY A 201 -21.71 58.67 -10.08
N GLU A 202 -22.98 58.85 -10.43
CA GLU A 202 -24.07 57.94 -10.05
C GLU A 202 -23.90 56.55 -10.68
N VAL A 203 -23.56 56.47 -11.98
CA VAL A 203 -23.31 55.20 -12.66
C VAL A 203 -22.12 54.45 -12.05
N VAL A 204 -21.03 55.17 -11.77
CA VAL A 204 -19.84 54.60 -11.10
C VAL A 204 -20.19 54.09 -9.71
N ARG A 205 -20.95 54.88 -8.93
CA ARG A 205 -21.39 54.49 -7.58
C ARG A 205 -22.23 53.21 -7.61
N ASP A 206 -23.17 53.11 -8.53
CA ASP A 206 -24.04 51.94 -8.66
C ASP A 206 -23.26 50.70 -9.11
N ALA A 207 -22.29 50.86 -10.03
CA ALA A 207 -21.41 49.78 -10.43
C ALA A 207 -20.51 49.30 -9.27
N SER A 208 -20.00 50.22 -8.45
CA SER A 208 -19.24 49.90 -7.23
C SER A 208 -20.08 49.10 -6.23
N ILE A 209 -21.32 49.54 -5.94
CA ILE A 209 -22.24 48.81 -5.04
C ILE A 209 -22.54 47.41 -5.57
N ARG A 210 -22.69 47.25 -6.89
CA ARG A 210 -22.87 45.92 -7.51
C ARG A 210 -21.65 45.02 -7.30
N ALA A 211 -20.43 45.56 -7.50
CA ALA A 211 -19.20 44.80 -7.25
C ALA A 211 -19.08 44.38 -5.78
N ASP A 212 -19.42 45.27 -4.85
CA ASP A 212 -19.35 45.00 -3.40
C ASP A 212 -20.31 43.86 -3.00
N ARG A 213 -21.56 43.89 -3.49
CA ARG A 213 -22.54 42.81 -3.29
C ARG A 213 -22.10 41.47 -3.87
N LEU A 214 -21.41 41.47 -5.02
CA LEU A 214 -20.83 40.26 -5.60
C LEU A 214 -19.75 39.70 -4.69
N VAL A 215 -18.82 40.54 -4.21
CA VAL A 215 -17.77 40.12 -3.27
C VAL A 215 -18.37 39.53 -1.99
N ASP A 216 -19.36 40.18 -1.38
CA ASP A 216 -20.06 39.68 -0.20
C ASP A 216 -20.71 38.31 -0.45
N SER A 217 -21.37 38.14 -1.60
CA SER A 217 -21.99 36.88 -2.00
C SER A 217 -20.97 35.76 -2.17
N LEU A 218 -19.82 36.05 -2.79
CA LEU A 218 -18.71 35.10 -2.95
C LEU A 218 -18.09 34.71 -1.59
N LEU A 219 -17.93 35.65 -0.67
CA LEU A 219 -17.40 35.42 0.68
C LEU A 219 -18.35 34.63 1.58
N LEU A 220 -19.66 34.78 1.39
CA LEU A 220 -20.68 33.95 2.04
C LEU A 220 -20.63 32.52 1.52
N LEU A 221 -20.58 32.32 0.20
CA LEU A 221 -20.52 30.98 -0.40
C LEU A 221 -19.24 30.22 0.00
N ALA A 222 -18.08 30.91 -0.01
CA ALA A 222 -16.82 30.31 0.42
C ALA A 222 -16.82 29.89 1.91
N ARG A 223 -17.66 30.50 2.74
CA ARG A 223 -17.85 30.12 4.16
C ARG A 223 -18.80 28.96 4.32
N SER A 224 -19.88 28.88 3.53
CA SER A 224 -20.83 27.76 3.58
C SER A 224 -20.24 26.44 3.08
N ASP A 225 -19.41 26.47 2.04
CA ASP A 225 -18.74 25.27 1.53
C ASP A 225 -17.82 24.62 2.57
N ARG A 226 -17.24 25.41 3.47
CA ARG A 226 -16.37 24.90 4.55
C ARG A 226 -17.15 24.15 5.62
N LEU A 227 -18.39 24.53 5.88
CA LEU A 227 -19.25 23.92 6.90
C LEU A 227 -19.88 22.60 6.44
N GLN A 228 -19.97 22.34 5.14
CA GLN A 228 -20.47 21.07 4.60
C GLN A 228 -19.43 19.94 4.57
N VAL A 229 -18.13 20.25 4.73
CA VAL A 229 -17.06 19.24 4.71
C VAL A 229 -16.78 18.64 6.09
N ASP A 230 -17.19 19.33 7.17
CA ASP A 230 -16.94 18.94 8.57
C ASP A 230 -18.14 18.27 9.27
N GLY A 231 -19.22 17.92 8.54
CA GLY A 231 -20.41 17.22 9.05
C GLY A 231 -20.65 15.89 8.33
#